data_AF-A0A7U9TGR3-F1
#
_entry.id   AF-A0A7U9TGR3-F1
#
_cell.length_a   1.000
_cell.length_b   1.000
_cell.length_c   1.000
_cell.angle_alpha   90.00
_cell.angle_beta   90.00
_cell.angle_gamma   90.00
#
_symmetry.space_group_name_H-M   'P 1'
#
loop_
_entity.id
_entity.type
_entity.pdbx_description
1 polymer ?
#
loop_
_entity_poly.entity_id
_entity_poly.type
_entity_poly.pdbx_seq_one_letter_code
_entity_poly.pdbx_strand_id
1 'polypeptide(L)'
;MKNIEIIKDINIFIANIGMDIKNWIQVLFENHLLKVEYIKLLEMGAFIGCLLFISLIFIIESNKIKRTEFLGKNTSSYLEIGLILGTLTTLILMFINSSTFNVSIIFIIYLFFAYTINKIRIHFFEKTGPKTKYQKQII
;
A
#
# COMPACT_ATOMS: atom_id res chain seq x y z
N MET A 1 11.92 -60.59 -28.26
CA MET A 1 11.78 -59.32 -29.00
C MET A 1 10.45 -58.61 -28.77
N LYS A 2 9.29 -59.29 -28.84
CA LYS A 2 7.95 -58.69 -28.61
C LYS A 2 7.77 -57.87 -27.31
N ASN A 3 8.36 -58.31 -26.19
CA ASN A 3 8.23 -57.59 -24.91
C ASN A 3 8.92 -56.22 -24.89
N ILE A 4 9.93 -56.01 -25.75
CA ILE A 4 10.69 -54.74 -25.79
C ILE A 4 9.90 -53.67 -26.56
N GLU A 5 9.18 -54.07 -27.61
CA GLU A 5 8.30 -53.18 -28.38
C GLU A 5 7.11 -52.69 -27.54
N ILE A 6 6.48 -53.58 -26.76
CA ILE A 6 5.36 -53.23 -25.88
C ILE A 6 5.78 -52.19 -24.82
N ILE A 7 6.98 -52.33 -24.23
CA ILE A 7 7.50 -51.36 -23.25
C ILE A 7 7.78 -50.01 -23.92
N LYS A 8 8.25 -50.02 -25.17
CA LYS A 8 8.52 -48.81 -25.95
C LYS A 8 7.23 -48.06 -26.29
N ASP A 9 6.18 -48.77 -26.69
CA ASP A 9 4.87 -48.19 -27.01
C ASP A 9 4.17 -47.61 -25.78
N ILE A 10 4.29 -48.27 -24.61
CA ILE A 10 3.79 -47.74 -23.34
C ILE A 10 4.51 -46.44 -22.95
N ASN A 11 5.83 -46.39 -23.12
CA ASN A 11 6.60 -45.17 -22.82
C ASN A 11 6.25 -44.01 -23.75
N ILE A 12 5.99 -44.29 -25.03
CA ILE A 12 5.53 -43.27 -26.01
C ILE A 12 4.13 -42.78 -25.64
N PHE A 13 3.23 -43.68 -25.23
CA PHE A 13 1.89 -43.33 -24.78
C PHE A 13 1.90 -42.45 -23.53
N ILE A 14 2.73 -42.79 -22.53
CA ILE A 14 2.90 -41.98 -21.32
C ILE A 14 3.51 -40.60 -21.64
N ALA A 15 4.49 -40.55 -22.55
CA ALA A 15 5.09 -39.29 -22.98
C ALA A 15 4.09 -38.38 -23.72
N ASN A 16 3.23 -38.96 -24.56
CA ASN A 16 2.17 -38.22 -25.26
C ASN A 16 1.09 -37.71 -24.29
N ILE A 17 0.65 -38.52 -23.33
CA ILE A 17 -0.25 -38.07 -22.26
C ILE A 17 0.37 -36.92 -21.46
N GLY A 18 1.66 -37.02 -21.14
CA GLY A 18 2.39 -35.95 -20.44
C GLY A 18 2.43 -34.64 -21.23
N MET A 19 2.62 -34.72 -22.55
CA MET A 19 2.57 -33.56 -23.45
C MET A 19 1.16 -32.97 -23.55
N ASP A 20 0.13 -33.80 -23.69
CA ASP A 20 -1.25 -33.34 -23.80
C ASP A 20 -1.75 -32.70 -22.50
N ILE A 21 -1.39 -33.25 -21.34
CA ILE A 21 -1.69 -32.65 -20.04
C ILE A 21 -0.97 -31.31 -19.90
N LYS A 22 0.30 -31.23 -20.30
CA LYS A 22 1.07 -29.98 -20.22
C LYS A 22 0.50 -28.90 -21.14
N ASN A 23 0.13 -29.27 -22.36
CA ASN A 23 -0.52 -28.36 -23.31
C ASN A 23 -1.90 -27.94 -22.82
N TRP A 24 -2.69 -28.86 -22.26
CA TRP A 24 -4.01 -28.54 -21.69
C TRP A 24 -3.89 -27.58 -20.52
N ILE A 25 -2.95 -27.83 -19.60
CA ILE A 25 -2.63 -26.92 -18.50
C ILE A 25 -2.22 -25.55 -19.03
N GLN A 26 -1.31 -25.49 -20.01
CA GLN A 26 -0.87 -24.23 -20.60
C GLN A 26 -2.03 -23.46 -21.24
N VAL A 27 -2.89 -24.12 -22.01
CA VAL A 27 -4.09 -23.54 -22.61
C VAL A 27 -5.09 -23.07 -21.54
N LEU A 28 -5.19 -23.75 -20.41
CA LEU A 28 -6.05 -23.35 -19.29
C LEU A 28 -5.51 -22.10 -18.61
N PHE A 29 -4.18 -22.01 -18.41
CA PHE A 29 -3.52 -20.83 -17.85
C PHE A 29 -3.57 -19.63 -18.80
N GLU A 30 -3.35 -19.83 -20.10
CA GLU A 30 -3.44 -18.79 -21.13
C GLU A 30 -4.86 -18.24 -21.29
N ASN A 31 -5.89 -19.09 -21.17
CA ASN A 31 -7.28 -18.67 -21.33
C ASN A 31 -7.90 -18.06 -20.06
N HIS A 32 -7.49 -18.47 -18.85
CA HIS A 32 -8.18 -18.05 -17.61
C HIS A 32 -7.40 -17.11 -16.69
N LEU A 33 -6.05 -17.13 -16.67
CA LEU A 33 -5.31 -16.52 -15.55
C LEU A 33 -4.59 -15.22 -15.88
N LEU A 34 -4.34 -14.90 -17.16
CA LEU A 34 -3.50 -13.75 -17.53
C LEU A 34 -4.01 -13.02 -18.77
N LYS A 35 -5.32 -12.78 -18.89
CA LYS A 35 -5.77 -11.70 -19.78
C LYS A 35 -5.16 -10.40 -19.22
N VAL A 36 -4.33 -9.75 -20.03
CA VAL A 36 -3.66 -8.46 -19.72
C VAL A 36 -4.64 -7.44 -19.12
N GLU A 37 -5.91 -7.53 -19.47
CA GLU A 37 -7.02 -6.76 -18.92
C GLU A 37 -7.22 -6.93 -17.40
N TYR A 38 -7.13 -8.14 -16.85
CA TYR A 38 -7.27 -8.39 -15.41
C TYR A 38 -6.09 -7.84 -14.61
N ILE A 39 -4.86 -7.93 -15.16
CA ILE A 39 -3.69 -7.29 -14.56
C ILE A 39 -3.89 -5.79 -14.53
N LYS A 40 -4.26 -5.16 -15.66
CA LYS A 40 -4.53 -3.72 -15.71
C LYS A 40 -5.64 -3.29 -14.74
N LEU A 41 -6.69 -4.10 -14.59
CA LEU A 41 -7.76 -3.85 -13.63
C LEU A 41 -7.25 -3.90 -12.19
N LEU A 42 -6.39 -4.87 -11.87
CA LEU A 42 -5.75 -4.99 -10.56
C LEU A 42 -4.83 -3.79 -10.29
N GLU A 43 -4.06 -3.34 -11.28
CA GLU A 43 -3.20 -2.16 -11.18
C GLU A 43 -4.01 -0.88 -10.93
N MET A 44 -5.10 -0.67 -11.67
CA MET A 44 -6.03 0.43 -11.42
C MET A 44 -6.68 0.35 -10.04
N GLY A 45 -7.10 -0.84 -9.61
CA GLY A 45 -7.66 -1.06 -8.28
C GLY A 45 -6.68 -0.71 -7.17
N ALA A 46 -5.42 -1.13 -7.29
CA ALA A 46 -4.36 -0.81 -6.35
C ALA A 46 -4.07 0.70 -6.30
N PHE A 47 -4.04 1.36 -7.47
CA PHE A 47 -3.86 2.80 -7.57
C PHE A 47 -4.97 3.59 -6.86
N ILE A 48 -6.24 3.26 -7.17
CA ILE A 48 -7.41 3.89 -6.53
C ILE A 48 -7.42 3.62 -5.02
N GLY A 49 -7.09 2.39 -4.61
CA GLY A 49 -6.97 2.02 -3.20
C GLY A 49 -5.96 2.88 -2.45
N CYS A 50 -4.78 3.11 -3.03
CA CYS A 50 -3.76 3.97 -2.43
C CYS A 50 -4.24 5.42 -2.31
N LEU A 51 -4.90 5.96 -3.33
CA LEU A 51 -5.46 7.33 -3.30
C LEU A 51 -6.49 7.51 -2.19
N LEU A 52 -7.42 6.56 -2.05
CA LEU A 52 -8.43 6.59 -0.99
C LEU A 52 -7.78 6.49 0.39
N PHE A 53 -6.77 5.65 0.54
CA PHE A 53 -6.10 5.45 1.82
C PHE A 53 -5.31 6.69 2.26
N ILE A 54 -4.57 7.31 1.34
CA ILE A 54 -3.88 8.58 1.57
C ILE A 54 -4.89 9.67 2.00
N SER A 55 -6.02 9.76 1.29
CA SER A 55 -7.06 10.74 1.61
C SER A 55 -7.63 10.52 3.02
N LEU A 56 -7.85 9.26 3.40
CA LEU A 56 -8.34 8.90 4.73
C LEU A 56 -7.33 9.24 5.83
N ILE A 57 -6.05 8.94 5.64
CA ILE A 57 -4.98 9.34 6.57
C ILE A 57 -4.93 10.86 6.71
N PHE A 58 -4.97 11.59 5.59
CA PHE A 58 -4.96 13.04 5.59
C PHE A 58 -6.08 13.62 6.44
N ILE A 59 -7.32 13.14 6.26
CA ILE A 59 -8.47 13.58 7.06
C ILE A 59 -8.26 13.29 8.55
N ILE A 60 -7.79 12.08 8.88
CA ILE A 60 -7.55 11.67 10.27
C ILE A 60 -6.48 12.53 10.92
N GLU A 61 -5.32 12.71 10.30
CA GLU A 61 -4.22 13.49 10.86
C GLU A 61 -4.52 14.99 10.90
N SER A 62 -5.19 15.53 9.88
CA SER A 62 -5.66 16.93 9.88
C SER A 62 -6.62 17.18 11.05
N ASN A 63 -7.59 16.29 11.28
CA ASN A 63 -8.49 16.40 12.42
C ASN A 63 -7.76 16.31 13.76
N LYS A 64 -6.75 15.44 13.89
CA LYS A 64 -5.94 15.36 15.12
C LYS A 64 -5.15 16.64 15.37
N ILE A 65 -4.56 17.25 14.32
CA ILE A 65 -3.84 18.53 14.42
C ILE A 65 -4.79 19.66 14.82
N LYS A 66 -5.98 19.74 14.20
CA LYS A 66 -6.99 20.76 14.54
C LYS A 66 -7.50 20.65 15.98
N ARG A 67 -7.65 19.43 16.51
CA ARG A 67 -8.11 19.19 17.88
C ARG A 67 -7.06 19.48 18.96
N THR A 68 -5.79 19.64 18.61
CA THR A 68 -4.74 19.99 19.57
C THR A 68 -4.74 21.48 19.89
N GLU A 69 -5.71 21.93 20.68
CA GLU A 69 -5.84 23.32 21.17
C GLU A 69 -4.65 23.80 22.03
N PHE A 70 -3.86 22.86 22.57
CA PHE A 70 -2.68 23.13 23.41
C PHE A 70 -1.38 23.37 22.61
N LEU A 71 -1.38 23.04 21.33
CA LEU A 71 -0.32 23.45 20.42
C LEU A 71 -0.51 24.94 20.17
N GLY A 72 0.50 25.76 20.47
CA GLY A 72 0.43 27.19 20.15
C GLY A 72 -0.03 27.40 18.70
N LYS A 73 -0.88 28.41 18.47
CA LYS A 73 -1.58 28.65 17.18
C LYS A 73 -0.68 28.48 15.96
N ASN A 74 0.58 28.88 16.07
CA ASN A 74 1.57 28.79 14.99
C ASN A 74 2.02 27.34 14.72
N THR A 75 2.30 26.52 15.73
CA THR A 75 2.78 25.14 15.56
C THR A 75 1.72 24.23 14.92
N SER A 76 0.45 24.39 15.32
CA SER A 76 -0.66 23.68 14.68
C SER A 76 -0.77 24.03 13.20
N SER A 77 -0.70 25.33 12.86
CA SER A 77 -0.74 25.78 11.47
C SER A 77 0.44 25.26 10.64
N TYR A 78 1.66 25.24 11.19
CA TYR A 78 2.81 24.69 10.47
C TYR A 78 2.69 23.18 10.22
N LEU A 79 2.18 22.41 11.19
CA LEU A 79 1.93 20.98 11.02
C LEU A 79 0.84 20.72 9.96
N GLU A 80 -0.22 21.53 9.95
CA GLU A 80 -1.29 21.43 8.96
C GLU A 80 -0.79 21.77 7.55
N ILE A 81 -0.05 22.88 7.39
CA ILE A 81 0.56 23.26 6.11
C ILE A 81 1.54 22.17 5.63
N GLY A 82 2.37 21.64 6.54
CA GLY A 82 3.27 20.53 6.23
C GLY A 82 2.53 19.29 5.75
N LEU A 83 1.46 18.89 6.44
CA LEU A 83 0.63 17.75 6.06
C LEU A 83 -0.05 17.96 4.70
N ILE A 84 -0.56 19.17 4.43
CA ILE A 84 -1.17 19.52 3.13
C ILE A 84 -0.14 19.42 2.02
N LEU A 85 1.03 20.06 2.17
CA LEU A 85 2.08 20.03 1.16
C LEU A 85 2.59 18.62 0.90
N GLY A 86 2.85 17.83 1.95
CA GLY A 86 3.30 16.44 1.80
C GLY A 86 2.26 15.52 1.15
N THR A 87 0.97 15.74 1.44
CA THR A 87 -0.11 14.98 0.79
C THR A 87 -0.24 15.38 -0.67
N LEU A 88 -0.19 16.67 -0.98
CA LEU A 88 -0.32 17.19 -2.34
C LEU A 88 0.85 16.75 -3.23
N THR A 89 2.09 16.79 -2.73
CA THR A 89 3.26 16.28 -3.46
C THR A 89 3.13 14.78 -3.73
N THR A 90 2.72 13.99 -2.73
CA THR A 90 2.51 12.54 -2.89
C THR A 90 1.48 12.24 -3.97
N LEU A 91 0.35 12.94 -3.97
CA LEU A 91 -0.70 12.76 -4.98
C LEU A 91 -0.22 13.11 -6.39
N ILE A 92 0.53 14.21 -6.54
CA ILE A 92 1.15 14.58 -7.83
C ILE A 92 2.14 13.50 -8.28
N LEU A 93 3.01 13.04 -7.38
CA LEU A 93 3.99 11.99 -7.70
C LEU A 93 3.31 10.68 -8.12
N MET A 94 2.23 10.29 -7.46
CA MET A 94 1.44 9.12 -7.85
C MET A 94 0.79 9.30 -9.22
N PHE A 95 0.27 10.50 -9.53
CA PHE A 95 -0.34 10.75 -10.84
C PHE A 95 0.67 10.68 -12.00
N ILE A 96 1.90 11.13 -11.78
CA ILE A 96 2.97 11.09 -12.79
C ILE A 96 3.51 9.66 -13.00
N ASN A 97 3.42 8.80 -11.98
CA ASN A 97 3.96 7.44 -12.03
C ASN A 97 2.86 6.40 -12.31
N SER A 98 2.92 5.77 -13.49
CA SER A 98 1.98 4.70 -13.87
C SER A 98 2.37 3.30 -13.39
N SER A 99 3.64 3.09 -13.01
CA SER A 99 4.12 1.79 -12.54
C SER A 99 3.65 1.51 -11.11
N THR A 100 3.00 0.37 -10.90
CA THR A 100 2.55 -0.10 -9.58
C THR A 100 3.67 -0.19 -8.56
N PHE A 101 4.88 -0.55 -8.99
CA PHE A 101 6.06 -0.57 -8.15
C PHE A 101 6.40 0.83 -7.61
N ASN A 102 6.43 1.84 -8.48
CA ASN A 102 6.72 3.23 -8.09
C ASN A 102 5.62 3.78 -7.16
N VAL A 103 4.35 3.52 -7.50
CA VAL A 103 3.20 3.93 -6.68
C VAL A 103 3.29 3.34 -5.27
N SER A 104 3.70 2.08 -5.15
CA SER A 104 3.88 1.41 -3.85
C SER A 104 4.99 2.04 -3.02
N ILE A 105 6.12 2.39 -3.65
CA ILE A 105 7.23 3.10 -2.97
C ILE A 105 6.77 4.47 -2.48
N ILE A 106 6.09 5.25 -3.33
CA ILE A 106 5.57 6.57 -2.98
C ILE A 106 4.60 6.47 -1.80
N PHE A 107 3.73 5.45 -1.81
CA PHE A 107 2.80 5.20 -0.71
C PHE A 107 3.50 4.90 0.61
N ILE A 108 4.54 4.06 0.61
CA ILE A 108 5.34 3.76 1.82
C ILE A 108 6.02 5.03 2.35
N ILE A 109 6.58 5.85 1.46
CA ILE A 109 7.20 7.13 1.83
C ILE A 109 6.16 8.06 2.49
N TYR A 110 4.95 8.12 1.95
CA TYR A 110 3.87 8.90 2.55
C TYR A 110 3.47 8.40 3.95
N LEU A 111 3.38 7.08 4.15
CA LEU A 111 3.11 6.51 5.48
C LEU A 111 4.19 6.93 6.49
N PHE A 112 5.46 6.88 6.10
CA PHE A 112 6.56 7.32 6.94
C PHE A 112 6.49 8.83 7.25
N PHE A 113 6.14 9.64 6.25
CA PHE A 113 5.92 11.08 6.42
C PHE A 113 4.78 11.36 7.41
N ALA A 114 3.60 10.75 7.21
CA ALA A 114 2.44 10.92 8.10
C ALA A 114 2.76 10.46 9.53
N TYR A 115 3.47 9.34 9.68
CA TYR A 115 3.95 8.87 10.98
C TYR A 115 4.88 9.89 11.66
N THR A 116 5.79 10.51 10.91
CA THR A 116 6.71 11.53 11.42
C THR A 116 5.97 12.77 11.90
N ILE A 117 5.00 13.28 11.13
CA ILE A 117 4.15 14.40 11.54
C ILE A 117 3.41 14.08 12.84
N ASN A 118 2.84 12.87 12.93
CA ASN A 118 2.16 12.41 14.13
C ASN A 118 3.12 12.32 15.35
N LYS A 119 4.35 11.84 15.16
CA LYS A 119 5.38 11.81 16.21
C LYS A 119 5.81 13.20 16.66
N ILE A 120 5.99 14.14 15.73
CA ILE A 120 6.31 15.54 16.05
C ILE A 120 5.18 16.14 16.89
N ARG A 121 3.91 15.92 16.52
CA ARG A 121 2.75 16.36 17.31
C ARG A 121 2.79 15.82 18.73
N ILE A 122 3.05 14.52 18.90
CA ILE A 122 3.13 13.88 20.23
C ILE A 122 4.30 14.47 21.05
N HIS A 123 5.46 14.67 20.43
CA HIS A 123 6.61 15.25 21.13
C HIS A 123 6.32 16.67 21.65
N PHE A 124 5.66 17.50 20.83
CA PHE A 124 5.21 18.82 21.29
C PHE A 124 4.17 18.70 22.39
N PHE A 125 3.21 17.77 22.28
CA PHE A 125 2.23 17.51 23.34
C PHE A 125 2.90 17.13 24.68
N GLU A 126 3.92 16.27 24.68
CA GLU A 126 4.65 15.89 25.91
C GLU A 126 5.43 17.08 26.50
N LYS A 127 5.91 17.99 25.65
CA LYS A 127 6.73 19.15 26.06
C LYS A 127 5.90 20.34 26.53
N THR A 128 4.75 20.60 25.91
CA THR A 128 3.87 21.76 26.21
C THR A 128 2.60 21.38 26.96
N GLY A 129 2.29 20.08 27.06
CA GLY A 129 1.19 19.59 27.87
C GLY A 129 1.35 20.12 29.30
N PRO A 130 0.25 20.50 29.97
CA PRO A 130 0.33 20.91 31.35
C PRO A 130 0.99 19.77 32.13
N LYS A 131 2.20 19.99 32.67
CA LYS A 131 2.66 19.27 33.85
C LYS A 131 1.50 19.37 34.82
N THR A 132 0.74 18.28 34.93
CA THR A 132 -0.32 18.04 35.91
C THR A 132 -0.56 19.24 36.82
N LYS A 133 -1.37 20.21 36.36
CA LYS A 133 -1.92 21.28 37.23
C LYS A 133 -2.84 20.71 38.33
N TYR A 134 -2.91 19.38 38.41
CA TYR A 134 -3.59 18.55 39.39
C TYR A 134 -2.62 17.62 40.14
N GLN A 135 -1.35 18.00 40.34
CA GLN A 135 -0.61 17.47 41.50
C GLN A 135 -1.18 18.13 42.76
N LYS A 136 -2.37 17.63 43.14
CA LYS A 136 -2.82 17.41 44.51
C LYS A 136 -2.44 18.51 45.51
N GLN A 137 -3.31 19.51 45.61
CA GLN A 137 -3.68 20.01 46.93
C GLN A 137 -4.25 18.82 47.73
N ILE A 138 -3.39 18.05 48.40
CA ILE A 138 -3.81 17.23 49.53
C ILE A 138 -3.84 18.20 50.70
N ILE A 139 -5.06 18.51 51.14
CA ILE A 139 -5.38 19.10 52.44
C ILE A 139 -5.01 18.10 53.53
#